data_AF-A0AAJ0M3L4-F1
#
_entry.id   AF-A0AAJ0M3L4-F1
#
_cell.length_a   1.000
_cell.length_b   1.000
_cell.length_c   1.000
_cell.angle_alpha   90.00
_cell.angle_beta   90.00
_cell.angle_gamma   90.00
#
_symmetry.space_group_name_H-M   'P 1'
#
loop_
_entity.id
_entity.type
_entity.pdbx_description
1 polymer ?
#
loop_
_entity_poly.entity_id
_entity_poly.type
_entity_poly.pdbx_seq_one_letter_code
_entity_poly.pdbx_strand_id
1 'polypeptide(L)'
;MFGPTTNPVRTVPPSRVHKADIRRAASQTLRQRNHNLDCPSTFYGGLLLISTYLANMATYNNTWRNKIWMGWFLMQPPVILLIDLLEYLYPAWVYEPAGAPLHAVYALKQWYIATYNDPIVQWTAETASGHDSWMGLFLHVEFLFLLPTALYGVYRFAVQRRGTSGADELLFLVYALEVAFTTLVCIYDTYYLDSAVYSEELKRTLRVQFYGPWCLFPTLMAIDMAIRILGRIKAADAVLGARKSQ
;
A
#
# COMPACT_ATOMS: atom_id res chain seq x y z
N MET A 1 -65.70 4.49 54.95
CA MET A 1 -66.00 3.51 53.87
C MET A 1 -64.72 2.75 53.58
N PHE A 2 -64.87 1.46 53.29
CA PHE A 2 -63.87 0.39 53.27
C PHE A 2 -62.66 0.62 52.35
N GLY A 3 -61.53 -0.04 52.66
CA GLY A 3 -60.22 0.02 51.97
C GLY A 3 -60.21 -0.63 50.57
N PRO A 4 -59.06 -1.09 50.01
CA PRO A 4 -57.93 -1.70 50.71
C PRO A 4 -56.51 -1.19 50.33
N THR A 5 -55.59 -1.46 51.25
CA THR A 5 -54.14 -1.36 51.19
C THR A 5 -53.50 -2.27 50.13
N THR A 6 -52.68 -1.71 49.24
CA THR A 6 -51.85 -2.45 48.28
C THR A 6 -50.44 -2.69 48.84
N ASN A 7 -50.03 -3.96 48.88
CA ASN A 7 -48.71 -4.42 49.28
C ASN A 7 -47.64 -4.07 48.23
N PRO A 8 -46.42 -3.69 48.63
CA PRO A 8 -45.31 -3.53 47.70
C PRO A 8 -44.69 -4.88 47.30
N VAL A 9 -44.61 -5.10 45.98
CA VAL A 9 -43.93 -6.24 45.36
C VAL A 9 -42.42 -6.09 45.53
N ARG A 10 -41.83 -7.01 46.31
CA ARG A 10 -40.39 -7.12 46.53
C ARG A 10 -39.78 -7.93 45.38
N THR A 11 -39.08 -7.28 44.46
CA THR A 11 -38.33 -7.95 43.40
C THR A 11 -37.07 -8.61 43.96
N VAL A 12 -37.02 -9.93 43.87
CA VAL A 12 -35.86 -10.76 44.22
C VAL A 12 -34.83 -10.70 43.08
N PRO A 13 -33.53 -10.46 43.35
CA PRO A 13 -32.50 -10.53 42.33
C PRO A 13 -32.22 -11.99 41.93
N PRO A 14 -31.94 -12.29 40.65
CA PRO A 14 -31.58 -13.63 40.23
C PRO A 14 -30.25 -14.07 40.86
N SER A 15 -30.33 -15.21 41.55
CA SER A 15 -29.24 -15.95 42.14
C SER A 15 -28.16 -16.31 41.12
N ARG A 16 -26.90 -16.02 41.48
CA ARG A 16 -25.71 -16.63 40.89
C ARG A 16 -25.78 -18.15 41.07
N VAL A 17 -26.13 -18.87 40.00
CA VAL A 17 -25.95 -20.32 39.93
C VAL A 17 -25.18 -20.68 38.65
N HIS A 18 -24.04 -21.32 38.89
CA HIS A 18 -23.28 -22.22 38.01
C HIS A 18 -22.66 -21.71 36.70
N LYS A 19 -21.49 -21.06 36.83
CA LYS A 19 -20.38 -21.20 35.86
C LYS A 19 -19.36 -22.29 36.25
N ALA A 20 -19.51 -22.91 37.42
CA ALA A 20 -18.59 -23.95 37.90
C ALA A 20 -18.88 -25.35 37.33
N ASP A 21 -20.13 -25.64 36.98
CA ASP A 21 -20.52 -27.00 36.53
C ASP A 21 -20.29 -27.26 35.04
N ILE A 22 -20.22 -26.21 34.21
CA ILE A 22 -19.89 -26.38 32.78
C ILE A 22 -18.40 -26.70 32.58
N ARG A 23 -17.52 -26.30 33.51
CA ARG A 23 -16.08 -26.62 33.42
C ARG A 23 -15.73 -28.04 33.86
N ARG A 24 -16.57 -28.69 34.69
CA ARG A 24 -16.36 -30.10 35.09
C ARG A 24 -16.85 -31.10 34.04
N ALA A 25 -17.88 -30.77 33.27
CA ALA A 25 -18.32 -31.62 32.16
C ALA A 25 -17.31 -31.66 31.00
N ALA A 26 -16.70 -30.53 30.63
CA ALA A 26 -15.72 -30.48 29.54
C ALA A 26 -14.37 -31.13 29.87
N SER A 27 -14.01 -31.25 31.16
CA SER A 27 -12.75 -31.86 31.59
C SER A 27 -12.80 -33.38 31.72
N GLN A 28 -13.99 -33.98 31.83
CA GLN A 28 -14.16 -35.44 31.83
C GLN A 28 -14.24 -36.02 30.41
N THR A 29 -14.79 -35.28 29.44
CA THR A 29 -14.83 -35.73 28.02
C THR A 29 -13.44 -35.70 27.35
N LEU A 30 -12.51 -34.89 27.85
CA LEU A 30 -11.12 -34.85 27.38
C LEU A 30 -10.21 -35.91 28.01
N ARG A 31 -10.65 -36.61 29.07
CA ARG A 31 -9.83 -37.63 29.76
C ARG A 31 -10.15 -39.07 29.35
N GLN A 32 -11.24 -39.31 28.63
CA GLN A 32 -11.66 -40.65 28.18
C GLN A 32 -11.25 -40.99 26.74
N ARG A 33 -10.58 -40.07 26.03
CA ARG A 33 -10.10 -40.28 24.65
C ARG A 33 -8.59 -40.57 24.56
N ASN A 34 -7.99 -41.08 25.63
CA ASN A 34 -6.55 -41.35 25.72
C ASN A 34 -6.19 -42.80 26.13
N HIS A 35 -7.13 -43.74 26.05
CA HIS A 35 -6.81 -45.15 26.15
C HIS A 35 -7.38 -45.89 24.94
N ASN A 36 -6.51 -46.69 24.32
CA ASN A 36 -6.67 -47.46 23.10
C ASN A 36 -6.27 -46.71 21.84
N LEU A 37 -5.00 -46.84 21.46
CA LEU A 37 -4.56 -47.29 20.13
C LEU A 37 -3.03 -47.48 20.19
N ASP A 38 -2.61 -48.64 20.71
CA ASP A 38 -1.29 -49.19 20.40
C ASP A 38 -1.34 -49.77 18.99
N CYS A 39 -0.73 -49.07 18.02
CA CYS A 39 -0.35 -49.64 16.74
C CYS A 39 0.87 -48.85 16.19
N PRO A 40 1.97 -49.52 15.80
CA PRO A 40 3.18 -48.84 15.37
C PRO A 40 3.09 -48.48 13.88
N SER A 41 2.95 -47.20 13.54
CA SER A 41 3.12 -46.72 12.17
C SER A 41 3.75 -45.33 12.12
N THR A 42 5.07 -45.33 12.15
CA THR A 42 6.04 -44.25 11.92
C THR A 42 6.03 -43.69 10.49
N PHE A 43 4.87 -43.39 9.89
CA PHE A 43 4.83 -42.90 8.51
C PHE A 43 3.88 -41.72 8.20
N TYR A 44 2.99 -41.31 9.11
CA TYR A 44 2.06 -40.20 8.84
C TYR A 44 2.48 -38.84 9.43
N GLY A 45 3.58 -38.77 10.19
CA GLY A 45 4.06 -37.52 10.79
C GLY A 45 4.69 -36.53 9.81
N GLY A 46 5.24 -37.00 8.68
CA GLY A 46 5.95 -36.16 7.71
C GLY A 46 5.05 -35.28 6.84
N LEU A 47 3.85 -35.76 6.48
CA LEU A 47 2.96 -35.04 5.56
C LEU A 47 2.25 -33.86 6.23
N LEU A 48 1.91 -33.99 7.52
CA LEU A 48 1.31 -32.90 8.28
C LEU A 48 2.32 -31.77 8.53
N LEU A 49 3.59 -32.10 8.84
CA LEU A 49 4.65 -31.12 9.06
C LEU A 49 4.99 -30.32 7.80
N ILE A 50 4.97 -30.94 6.62
CA ILE A 50 5.16 -30.23 5.34
C ILE A 50 3.96 -29.33 5.03
N SER A 51 2.73 -29.76 5.35
CA SER A 51 1.54 -28.94 5.15
C SER A 51 1.53 -27.68 6.03
N THR A 52 1.95 -27.76 7.29
CA THR A 52 2.11 -26.58 8.16
C THR A 52 3.34 -25.73 7.80
N TYR A 53 4.41 -26.31 7.28
CA TYR A 53 5.57 -25.54 6.78
C TYR A 53 5.26 -24.80 5.47
N LEU A 54 4.48 -25.39 4.57
CA LEU A 54 4.03 -24.76 3.32
C LEU A 54 2.91 -23.74 3.55
N ALA A 55 2.03 -23.96 4.54
CA ALA A 55 1.05 -22.94 4.96
C ALA A 55 1.73 -21.72 5.60
N ASN A 56 2.93 -21.88 6.17
CA ASN A 56 3.77 -20.79 6.67
C ASN A 56 4.60 -20.08 5.57
N MET A 57 4.62 -20.56 4.32
CA MET A 57 5.28 -19.87 3.20
C MET A 57 4.44 -18.73 2.60
N ALA A 58 3.27 -18.44 3.17
CA ALA A 58 2.73 -17.09 3.20
C ALA A 58 3.44 -16.29 4.30
N THR A 59 4.77 -16.16 4.23
CA THR A 59 5.54 -15.38 5.20
C THR A 59 5.17 -13.91 5.03
N TYR A 60 4.19 -13.46 5.83
CA TYR A 60 3.85 -12.06 6.06
C TYR A 60 5.03 -11.38 6.75
N ASN A 61 6.04 -11.07 5.94
CA ASN A 61 7.34 -10.65 6.43
C ASN A 61 7.29 -9.14 6.70
N ASN A 62 7.10 -8.74 7.96
CA ASN A 62 7.23 -7.35 8.40
C ASN A 62 8.71 -6.95 8.41
N THR A 63 9.28 -6.76 7.22
CA THR A 63 10.68 -6.39 7.02
C THR A 63 10.85 -4.88 7.12
N TRP A 64 12.08 -4.42 7.41
CA TRP A 64 12.40 -2.99 7.37
C TRP A 64 12.15 -2.38 5.98
N ARG A 65 12.29 -3.16 4.90
CA ARG A 65 11.94 -2.74 3.53
C ARG A 65 10.48 -2.36 3.40
N ASN A 66 9.56 -3.11 4.03
CA ASN A 66 8.14 -2.75 4.03
C ASN A 66 7.87 -1.42 4.75
N LYS A 67 8.69 -1.05 5.75
CA LYS A 67 8.56 0.27 6.41
C LYS A 67 8.98 1.41 5.47
N ILE A 68 9.99 1.18 4.63
CA ILE A 68 10.39 2.13 3.59
C ILE A 68 9.26 2.28 2.56
N TRP A 69 8.73 1.17 2.06
CA TRP A 69 7.61 1.20 1.11
C TRP A 69 6.34 1.78 1.71
N MET A 70 6.08 1.57 3.00
CA MET A 70 5.02 2.26 3.73
C MET A 70 5.22 3.78 3.72
N GLY A 71 6.44 4.26 4.00
CA GLY A 71 6.77 5.68 3.96
C GLY A 71 6.56 6.27 2.56
N TRP A 72 7.01 5.56 1.53
CA TRP A 72 6.77 5.91 0.13
C TRP A 72 5.27 6.05 -0.16
N PHE A 73 4.48 5.01 0.12
CA PHE A 73 3.05 5.02 -0.14
C PHE A 73 2.27 6.03 0.69
N LEU A 74 2.72 6.38 1.90
CA LEU A 74 2.09 7.44 2.71
C LEU A 74 2.36 8.83 2.14
N MET A 75 3.52 9.03 1.52
CA MET A 75 3.92 10.30 0.94
C MET A 75 3.27 10.56 -0.43
N GLN A 76 2.90 9.51 -1.16
CA GLN A 76 2.33 9.65 -2.51
C GLN A 76 0.95 10.34 -2.57
N PRO A 77 -0.07 9.97 -1.77
CA PRO A 77 -1.38 10.61 -1.83
C PRO A 77 -1.37 12.13 -1.68
N PRO A 78 -0.66 12.75 -0.71
CA PRO A 78 -0.64 14.21 -0.63
C PRO A 78 0.10 14.84 -1.81
N VAL A 79 1.14 14.22 -2.38
CA VAL A 79 1.84 14.76 -3.56
C VAL A 79 0.92 14.71 -4.78
N ILE A 80 0.36 13.54 -5.08
CA ILE A 80 -0.53 13.36 -6.24
C ILE A 80 -1.76 14.27 -6.13
N LEU A 81 -2.44 14.27 -4.97
CA LEU A 81 -3.69 15.03 -4.82
C LEU A 81 -3.46 16.53 -4.74
N LEU A 82 -2.39 17.00 -4.11
CA LEU A 82 -2.22 18.42 -3.80
C LEU A 82 -1.24 19.13 -4.74
N ILE A 83 -0.35 18.41 -5.42
CA ILE A 83 0.63 19.00 -6.33
C ILE A 83 0.28 18.67 -7.77
N ASP A 84 0.27 17.37 -8.11
CA ASP A 84 0.17 16.94 -9.50
C ASP A 84 -1.24 17.13 -10.06
N LEU A 85 -2.25 16.74 -9.30
CA LEU A 85 -3.66 16.81 -9.69
C LEU A 85 -4.41 18.03 -9.15
N LEU A 86 -3.72 19.03 -8.57
CA LEU A 86 -4.38 20.19 -7.94
C LEU A 86 -5.34 20.90 -8.89
N GLU A 87 -4.83 21.30 -10.05
CA GLU A 87 -5.59 22.05 -11.05
C GLU A 87 -6.47 21.14 -11.93
N TYR A 88 -6.19 19.83 -11.90
CA TYR A 88 -6.97 18.82 -12.61
C TYR A 88 -8.24 18.42 -11.84
N LEU A 89 -8.17 18.30 -10.51
CA LEU A 89 -9.28 17.81 -9.68
C LEU A 89 -10.09 18.93 -9.03
N TYR A 90 -9.45 20.03 -8.64
CA TYR A 90 -10.13 21.07 -7.87
C TYR A 90 -10.47 22.27 -8.75
N PRO A 91 -11.66 22.88 -8.58
CA PRO A 91 -11.95 24.15 -9.23
C PRO A 91 -11.13 25.29 -8.61
N ALA A 92 -10.75 26.27 -9.42
CA ALA A 92 -9.89 27.41 -9.07
C ALA A 92 -10.20 28.09 -7.73
N TRP A 93 -11.49 28.26 -7.39
CA TRP A 93 -11.90 28.91 -6.14
C TRP A 93 -11.45 28.18 -4.86
N VAL A 94 -11.06 26.90 -4.96
CA VAL A 94 -10.57 26.09 -3.83
C VAL A 94 -9.10 26.38 -3.51
N TYR A 95 -8.31 26.87 -4.48
CA TYR A 95 -6.86 27.02 -4.34
C TYR A 95 -6.31 28.39 -4.75
N GLU A 96 -6.88 29.12 -5.72
CA GLU A 96 -6.30 30.39 -6.18
C GLU A 96 -6.47 31.56 -5.19
N PRO A 97 -7.68 31.84 -4.66
CA PRO A 97 -7.87 33.02 -3.81
C PRO A 97 -7.07 32.93 -2.50
N ALA A 98 -6.58 34.06 -2.00
CA ALA A 98 -5.76 34.10 -0.77
C ALA A 98 -6.45 33.51 0.49
N GLY A 99 -7.79 33.51 0.52
CA GLY A 99 -8.59 32.92 1.59
C GLY A 99 -9.03 31.47 1.35
N ALA A 100 -8.59 30.85 0.26
CA ALA A 100 -9.04 29.52 -0.13
C ALA A 100 -8.34 28.41 0.70
N PRO A 101 -9.01 27.27 0.95
CA PRO A 101 -8.48 26.24 1.85
C PRO A 101 -7.16 25.62 1.37
N LEU A 102 -6.93 25.56 0.05
CA LEU A 102 -5.70 25.01 -0.54
C LEU A 102 -4.72 26.09 -1.01
N HIS A 103 -4.92 27.36 -0.63
CA HIS A 103 -4.10 28.47 -1.13
C HIS A 103 -2.61 28.33 -0.81
N ALA A 104 -2.27 27.80 0.36
CA ALA A 104 -0.87 27.57 0.73
C ALA A 104 -0.15 26.61 -0.24
N VAL A 105 -0.86 25.60 -0.74
CA VAL A 105 -0.33 24.63 -1.69
C VAL A 105 -0.16 25.26 -3.07
N TYR A 106 -1.15 26.04 -3.51
CA TYR A 106 -1.04 26.81 -4.74
C TYR A 106 0.12 27.81 -4.68
N ALA A 107 0.26 28.56 -3.59
CA ALA A 107 1.36 29.49 -3.38
C ALA A 107 2.73 28.78 -3.40
N LEU A 108 2.84 27.57 -2.84
CA LEU A 108 4.05 26.75 -2.92
C LEU A 108 4.36 26.36 -4.38
N LYS A 109 3.35 25.94 -5.15
CA LYS A 109 3.51 25.64 -6.58
C LYS A 109 3.93 26.88 -7.38
N GLN A 110 3.31 28.04 -7.13
CA GLN A 110 3.68 29.30 -7.78
C GLN A 110 5.09 29.75 -7.43
N TRP A 111 5.52 29.59 -6.17
CA TRP A 111 6.91 29.83 -5.78
C TRP A 111 7.88 28.89 -6.51
N TYR A 112 7.52 27.60 -6.63
CA TYR A 112 8.33 26.61 -7.35
C TYR A 112 8.48 26.99 -8.83
N ILE A 113 7.38 27.33 -9.50
CA ILE A 113 7.36 27.78 -10.89
C ILE A 113 8.21 29.04 -11.05
N ALA A 114 8.06 30.03 -10.17
CA ALA A 114 8.85 31.25 -10.22
C ALA A 114 10.36 31.01 -10.00
N THR A 115 10.72 29.97 -9.24
CA THR A 115 12.11 29.65 -8.90
C THR A 115 12.79 28.80 -9.98
N TYR A 116 12.10 27.80 -10.52
CA TYR A 116 12.69 26.78 -11.39
C TYR A 116 12.18 26.82 -12.83
N ASN A 117 11.10 27.55 -13.10
CA ASN A 117 10.45 27.64 -14.40
C ASN A 117 10.18 26.25 -15.03
N ASP A 118 9.90 25.23 -14.24
CA ASP A 118 9.74 23.86 -14.72
C ASP A 118 8.53 23.76 -15.69
N PRO A 119 8.72 23.39 -16.97
CA PRO A 119 7.62 23.32 -17.94
C PRO A 119 6.65 22.16 -17.64
N ILE A 120 7.13 21.07 -17.04
CA ILE A 120 6.30 19.90 -16.72
C ILE A 120 5.28 20.27 -15.63
N VAL A 121 5.70 21.05 -14.62
CA VAL A 121 4.81 21.51 -13.54
C VAL A 121 3.84 22.62 -14.00
N GLN A 122 4.23 23.37 -15.04
CA GLN A 122 3.41 24.39 -15.69
C GLN A 122 2.43 23.82 -16.74
N TRP A 123 2.44 22.50 -16.94
CA TRP A 123 1.63 21.88 -17.98
C TRP A 123 0.13 22.12 -17.80
N THR A 124 -0.53 22.47 -18.90
CA THR A 124 -1.98 22.56 -19.06
C THR A 124 -2.38 21.94 -20.41
N ALA A 125 -3.66 21.65 -20.60
CA ALA A 125 -4.14 21.12 -21.89
C ALA A 125 -3.88 22.12 -23.05
N GLU A 126 -3.92 23.40 -22.75
CA GLU A 126 -3.68 24.50 -23.70
C GLU A 126 -2.20 24.63 -24.08
N THR A 127 -1.27 24.30 -23.16
CA THR A 127 0.18 24.37 -23.41
C THR A 127 0.75 23.10 -24.03
N ALA A 128 -0.07 22.06 -24.22
CA ALA A 128 0.37 20.75 -24.73
C ALA A 128 0.84 20.75 -26.20
N SER A 129 0.56 21.80 -26.98
CA SER A 129 0.79 21.82 -28.44
C SER A 129 2.23 22.14 -28.88
N GLY A 130 3.23 21.99 -28.03
CA GLY A 130 4.63 22.28 -28.39
C GLY A 130 5.71 21.57 -27.55
N HIS A 131 5.37 21.12 -26.35
CA HIS A 131 6.23 20.39 -25.42
C HIS A 131 5.30 19.55 -24.49
N ASP A 132 5.80 18.49 -23.85
CA ASP A 132 5.05 17.73 -22.82
C ASP A 132 3.68 17.13 -23.25
N SER A 133 3.47 16.80 -24.53
CA SER A 133 2.19 16.25 -25.01
C SER A 133 1.80 14.92 -24.35
N TRP A 134 2.77 14.24 -23.72
CA TRP A 134 2.60 13.02 -22.94
C TRP A 134 2.12 13.26 -21.50
N MET A 135 2.28 14.47 -20.96
CA MET A 135 2.00 14.76 -19.54
C MET A 135 0.52 14.55 -19.20
N GLY A 136 -0.38 14.94 -20.12
CA GLY A 136 -1.80 14.65 -19.97
C GLY A 136 -2.08 13.16 -19.79
N LEU A 137 -1.44 12.28 -20.57
CA LEU A 137 -1.58 10.83 -20.38
C LEU A 137 -1.08 10.40 -19.01
N PHE A 138 0.06 10.91 -18.55
CA PHE A 138 0.63 10.54 -17.26
C PHE A 138 -0.25 10.98 -16.09
N LEU A 139 -0.87 12.17 -16.14
CA LEU A 139 -1.85 12.58 -15.13
C LEU A 139 -3.07 11.66 -15.09
N HIS A 140 -3.54 11.15 -16.24
CA HIS A 140 -4.63 10.18 -16.27
C HIS A 140 -4.19 8.83 -15.68
N VAL A 141 -3.01 8.33 -16.03
CA VAL A 141 -2.47 7.09 -15.44
C VAL A 141 -2.25 7.26 -13.94
N GLU A 142 -1.78 8.42 -13.51
CA GLU A 142 -1.58 8.74 -12.11
C GLU A 142 -2.91 8.72 -11.34
N PHE A 143 -3.93 9.41 -11.85
CA PHE A 143 -5.24 9.44 -11.22
C PHE A 143 -5.93 8.07 -11.21
N LEU A 144 -5.90 7.33 -12.33
CA LEU A 144 -6.68 6.11 -12.51
C LEU A 144 -5.99 4.85 -11.97
N PHE A 145 -4.65 4.86 -11.88
CA PHE A 145 -3.87 3.68 -11.48
C PHE A 145 -2.96 3.96 -10.30
N LEU A 146 -2.13 5.00 -10.35
CA LEU A 146 -1.12 5.23 -9.30
C LEU A 146 -1.73 5.62 -7.97
N LEU A 147 -2.68 6.56 -7.97
CA LEU A 147 -3.34 7.01 -6.75
C LEU A 147 -4.13 5.87 -6.06
N PRO A 148 -5.01 5.11 -6.74
CA PRO A 148 -5.66 3.96 -6.14
C PRO A 148 -4.66 2.91 -5.61
N THR A 149 -3.59 2.66 -6.35
CA THR A 149 -2.55 1.71 -5.93
C THR A 149 -1.78 2.22 -4.72
N ALA A 150 -1.50 3.52 -4.64
CA ALA A 150 -0.84 4.13 -3.50
C ALA A 150 -1.70 4.08 -2.24
N LEU A 151 -3.00 4.40 -2.36
CA LEU A 151 -3.97 4.25 -1.28
C LEU A 151 -4.09 2.79 -0.82
N TYR A 152 -4.09 1.84 -1.76
CA TYR A 152 -4.03 0.41 -1.43
C TYR A 152 -2.73 0.06 -0.71
N GLY A 153 -1.58 0.59 -1.14
CA GLY A 153 -0.29 0.45 -0.45
C GLY A 153 -0.35 0.93 0.99
N VAL A 154 -0.92 2.12 1.24
CA VAL A 154 -1.16 2.65 2.60
C VAL A 154 -2.04 1.70 3.40
N TYR A 155 -3.15 1.24 2.83
CA TYR A 155 -4.04 0.30 3.50
C TYR A 155 -3.32 -1.01 3.87
N ARG A 156 -2.53 -1.58 2.95
CA ARG A 156 -1.81 -2.84 3.19
C ARG A 156 -0.70 -2.70 4.22
N PHE A 157 0.15 -1.69 4.09
CA PHE A 157 1.32 -1.54 4.95
C PHE A 157 1.03 -0.82 6.28
N ALA A 158 0.26 0.27 6.27
CA ALA A 158 0.05 1.09 7.46
C ALA A 158 -1.16 0.65 8.29
N VAL A 159 -2.26 0.28 7.63
CA VAL A 159 -3.52 -0.09 8.31
C VAL A 159 -3.53 -1.58 8.67
N GLN A 160 -3.38 -2.47 7.68
CA GLN A 160 -3.38 -3.91 7.94
C GLN A 160 -2.09 -4.38 8.60
N ARG A 161 -0.97 -3.67 8.40
CA ARG A 161 0.37 -4.02 8.91
C ARG A 161 0.76 -5.47 8.58
N ARG A 162 0.34 -5.92 7.39
CA ARG A 162 0.62 -7.26 6.88
C ARG A 162 1.80 -7.20 5.92
N GLY A 163 2.52 -8.32 5.80
CA GLY A 163 3.44 -8.51 4.69
C GLY A 163 2.71 -8.60 3.35
N THR A 164 3.48 -8.64 2.27
CA THR A 164 2.94 -8.74 0.91
C THR A 164 2.63 -10.18 0.53
N SER A 165 1.56 -10.37 -0.24
CA SER A 165 1.31 -11.59 -1.03
C SER A 165 1.95 -11.45 -2.42
N GLY A 166 1.98 -12.54 -3.19
CA GLY A 166 2.48 -12.49 -4.58
C GLY A 166 1.67 -11.55 -5.48
N ALA A 167 0.35 -11.42 -5.24
CA ALA A 167 -0.50 -10.48 -5.98
C ALA A 167 -0.18 -9.02 -5.61
N ASP A 168 0.07 -8.73 -4.32
CA ASP A 168 0.51 -7.40 -3.89
C ASP A 168 1.86 -7.03 -4.51
N GLU A 169 2.81 -7.98 -4.50
CA GLU A 169 4.15 -7.77 -5.07
C GLU A 169 4.07 -7.50 -6.58
N LEU A 170 3.21 -8.21 -7.31
CA LEU A 170 3.03 -7.96 -8.74
C LEU A 170 2.41 -6.59 -9.00
N LEU A 171 1.38 -6.20 -8.25
CA LEU A 171 0.77 -4.88 -8.36
C LEU A 171 1.80 -3.78 -8.08
N PHE A 172 2.56 -3.90 -7.00
CA PHE A 172 3.58 -2.92 -6.62
C PHE A 172 4.76 -2.91 -7.58
N LEU A 173 5.09 -4.03 -8.24
CA LEU A 173 6.07 -4.06 -9.33
C LEU A 173 5.60 -3.22 -10.52
N VAL A 174 4.36 -3.43 -10.99
CA VAL A 174 3.80 -2.66 -12.12
C VAL A 174 3.72 -1.18 -11.78
N TYR A 175 3.20 -0.85 -10.60
CA TYR A 175 3.19 0.51 -10.07
C TYR A 175 4.59 1.15 -10.08
N ALA A 176 5.59 0.45 -9.53
CA ALA A 176 6.92 1.00 -9.40
C ALA A 176 7.64 1.18 -10.75
N LEU A 177 7.41 0.27 -11.71
CA LEU A 177 7.92 0.40 -13.07
C LEU A 177 7.27 1.56 -13.81
N GLU A 178 5.97 1.74 -13.63
CA GLU A 178 5.24 2.85 -14.23
C GLU A 178 5.81 4.19 -13.72
N VAL A 179 5.88 4.39 -12.40
CA VAL A 179 6.38 5.66 -11.82
C VAL A 179 7.83 5.92 -12.25
N ALA A 180 8.67 4.88 -12.25
CA ALA A 180 10.05 5.02 -12.70
C ALA A 180 10.12 5.42 -14.19
N PHE A 181 9.28 4.82 -15.03
CA PHE A 181 9.29 5.06 -16.47
C PHE A 181 8.75 6.44 -16.83
N THR A 182 7.63 6.86 -16.26
CA THR A 182 7.08 8.20 -16.48
C THR A 182 8.06 9.28 -16.00
N THR A 183 8.66 9.09 -14.83
CA THR A 183 9.71 10.01 -14.34
C THR A 183 10.95 10.00 -15.23
N LEU A 184 11.34 8.84 -15.78
CA LEU A 184 12.46 8.75 -16.70
C LEU A 184 12.19 9.53 -18.00
N VAL A 185 10.94 9.53 -18.49
CA VAL A 185 10.53 10.37 -19.62
C VAL A 185 10.70 11.85 -19.26
N CYS A 186 10.25 12.29 -18.07
CA CYS A 186 10.48 13.66 -17.59
C CYS A 186 11.98 14.02 -17.56
N ILE A 187 12.82 13.14 -17.00
CA ILE A 187 14.29 13.32 -16.96
C ILE A 187 14.86 13.45 -18.37
N TYR A 188 14.43 12.58 -19.28
CA TYR A 188 14.90 12.58 -20.66
C TYR A 188 14.52 13.89 -21.37
N ASP A 189 13.32 14.39 -21.16
CA ASP A 189 12.83 15.62 -21.78
C ASP A 189 13.63 16.85 -21.35
N THR A 190 14.11 16.88 -20.09
CA THR A 190 14.96 17.99 -19.62
C THR A 190 16.25 18.19 -20.41
N TYR A 191 16.73 17.16 -21.13
CA TYR A 191 17.91 17.30 -21.99
C TYR A 191 17.64 18.15 -23.23
N TYR A 192 16.38 18.22 -23.67
CA TYR A 192 15.96 18.92 -24.89
C TYR A 192 15.41 20.31 -24.64
N LEU A 193 15.31 20.73 -23.37
CA LEU A 193 14.94 22.09 -23.01
C LEU A 193 15.88 23.13 -23.64
N ASP A 194 15.30 24.21 -24.15
CA ASP A 194 16.04 25.28 -24.81
C ASP A 194 17.07 25.91 -23.85
N SER A 195 18.35 25.85 -24.22
CA SER A 195 19.44 26.41 -23.43
C SER A 195 19.42 27.94 -23.34
N ALA A 196 18.65 28.63 -24.20
CA ALA A 196 18.43 30.08 -24.08
C ALA A 196 17.52 30.45 -22.90
N VAL A 197 16.63 29.53 -22.52
CA VAL A 197 15.68 29.72 -21.40
C VAL A 197 16.17 28.99 -20.14
N TYR A 198 16.75 27.80 -20.31
CA TYR A 198 17.15 26.91 -19.22
C TYR A 198 18.66 26.72 -19.18
N SER A 199 19.32 27.23 -18.14
CA SER A 199 20.75 26.99 -17.95
C SER A 199 21.05 25.51 -17.68
N GLU A 200 22.25 25.04 -18.02
CA GLU A 200 22.64 23.65 -17.74
C GLU A 200 22.63 23.31 -16.24
N GLU A 201 22.89 24.30 -15.37
CA GLU A 201 22.78 24.14 -13.93
C GLU A 201 21.32 23.90 -13.49
N LEU A 202 20.37 24.65 -14.06
CA LEU A 202 18.95 24.47 -13.80
C LEU A 202 18.47 23.10 -14.31
N LYS A 203 18.83 22.73 -15.54
CA LYS A 203 18.50 21.40 -16.09
C LYS A 203 19.06 20.27 -15.22
N ARG A 204 20.30 20.40 -14.72
CA ARG A 204 20.89 19.44 -13.79
C ARG A 204 20.13 19.39 -12.46
N THR A 205 19.68 20.53 -11.96
CA THR A 205 18.89 20.63 -10.73
C THR A 205 17.55 19.89 -10.88
N LEU A 206 16.83 20.11 -11.98
CA LEU A 206 15.61 19.38 -12.34
C LEU A 206 15.84 17.86 -12.35
N ARG A 207 16.85 17.39 -13.07
CA ARG A 207 17.16 15.95 -13.16
C ARG A 207 17.56 15.32 -11.84
N VAL A 208 18.44 15.95 -11.07
CA VAL A 208 19.09 15.30 -9.94
C VAL A 208 18.33 15.50 -8.63
N GLN A 209 17.81 16.70 -8.39
CA GLN A 209 17.17 17.04 -7.12
C GLN A 209 15.68 16.73 -7.15
N PHE A 210 15.00 17.10 -8.24
CA PHE A 210 13.56 16.89 -8.36
C PHE A 210 13.28 15.48 -8.87
N TYR A 211 13.59 15.17 -10.14
CA TYR A 211 13.14 13.91 -10.73
C TYR A 211 13.97 12.69 -10.33
N GLY A 212 15.25 12.87 -9.98
CA GLY A 212 16.17 11.79 -9.68
C GLY A 212 15.67 10.86 -8.56
N PRO A 213 15.31 11.38 -7.38
CA PRO A 213 14.71 10.59 -6.31
C PRO A 213 13.41 9.91 -6.74
N TRP A 214 12.56 10.60 -7.50
CA TRP A 214 11.29 10.07 -8.02
C TRP A 214 11.49 8.92 -9.01
N CYS A 215 12.62 8.84 -9.71
CA CYS A 215 12.96 7.70 -10.57
C CYS A 215 13.65 6.58 -9.77
N LEU A 216 14.56 6.94 -8.86
CA LEU A 216 15.41 6.00 -8.15
C LEU A 216 14.63 5.13 -7.16
N PHE A 217 13.78 5.74 -6.32
CA PHE A 217 13.04 5.00 -5.29
C PHE A 217 12.08 3.95 -5.88
N PRO A 218 11.27 4.28 -6.91
CA PRO A 218 10.45 3.29 -7.60
C PRO A 218 11.28 2.20 -8.28
N THR A 219 12.42 2.55 -8.89
CA THR A 219 13.31 1.53 -9.47
C THR A 219 13.77 0.52 -8.41
N LEU A 220 14.15 0.99 -7.22
CA LEU A 220 14.52 0.12 -6.10
C LEU A 220 13.33 -0.72 -5.61
N MET A 221 12.12 -0.16 -5.58
CA MET A 221 10.91 -0.90 -5.23
C MET A 221 10.62 -2.00 -6.26
N ALA A 222 10.72 -1.69 -7.56
CA ALA A 222 10.52 -2.66 -8.64
C ALA A 222 11.49 -3.84 -8.51
N ILE A 223 12.77 -3.57 -8.25
CA ILE A 223 13.78 -4.62 -8.00
C ILE A 223 13.41 -5.46 -6.77
N ASP A 224 13.01 -4.83 -5.65
CA ASP A 224 12.62 -5.56 -4.44
C ASP A 224 11.40 -6.47 -4.68
N MET A 225 10.37 -5.98 -5.38
CA MET A 225 9.18 -6.76 -5.71
C MET A 225 9.51 -7.91 -6.66
N ALA A 226 10.33 -7.67 -7.70
CA ALA A 226 10.75 -8.70 -8.64
C ALA A 226 11.54 -9.84 -7.94
N ILE A 227 12.44 -9.50 -7.00
CA ILE A 227 13.19 -10.48 -6.22
C ILE A 227 12.25 -11.34 -5.37
N ARG A 228 11.24 -10.74 -4.71
CA ARG A 228 10.25 -11.46 -3.90
C ARG A 228 9.42 -12.42 -4.73
N ILE A 229 8.92 -11.96 -5.89
CA ILE A 229 8.15 -12.78 -6.82
C ILE A 229 8.98 -13.97 -7.29
N LEU A 230 10.23 -13.74 -7.71
CA LEU A 230 11.12 -14.82 -8.14
C LEU A 230 11.38 -15.83 -7.03
N GLY A 231 11.52 -15.37 -5.78
CA GLY A 231 11.62 -16.25 -4.62
C GLY A 231 10.41 -17.17 -4.45
N ARG A 232 9.20 -16.64 -4.66
CA ARG A 232 7.95 -17.42 -4.60
C ARG A 232 7.83 -18.43 -5.75
N ILE A 233 8.22 -18.03 -6.97
CA ILE A 233 8.22 -18.92 -8.14
C ILE A 233 9.16 -20.10 -7.89
N LYS A 234 10.40 -19.85 -7.45
CA LYS A 234 11.36 -20.90 -7.11
C LYS A 234 10.84 -21.86 -6.03
N ALA A 235 10.15 -21.34 -5.02
CA ALA A 235 9.54 -22.15 -3.98
C ALA A 235 8.40 -23.02 -4.52
N ALA A 236 7.56 -22.48 -5.40
CA ALA A 236 6.50 -23.24 -6.06
C ALA A 236 7.05 -24.35 -6.98
N ASP A 237 8.08 -24.05 -7.77
CA ASP A 237 8.73 -25.03 -8.65
C ASP A 237 9.34 -26.20 -7.88
N ALA A 238 9.97 -25.93 -6.73
CA ALA A 238 10.52 -26.97 -5.86
C ALA A 238 9.43 -27.93 -5.33
N VAL A 239 8.28 -27.39 -4.93
CA VAL A 239 7.13 -28.19 -4.47
C VAL A 239 6.57 -29.05 -5.61
N LEU A 240 6.44 -28.47 -6.81
CA LEU A 240 5.99 -29.21 -7.99
C LEU A 240 6.97 -30.31 -8.39
N GLY A 241 8.27 -30.06 -8.31
CA GLY A 241 9.32 -31.04 -8.57
C GLY A 241 9.24 -32.23 -7.61
N ALA A 242 9.10 -31.96 -6.31
CA ALA A 242 8.98 -33.00 -5.29
C ALA A 242 7.75 -33.90 -5.47
N ARG A 243 6.63 -33.34 -5.97
CA ARG A 243 5.41 -34.11 -6.27
C ARG A 243 5.58 -35.03 -7.49
N LYS A 244 6.41 -34.66 -8.47
CA LYS A 244 6.66 -35.50 -9.65
C LYS A 244 7.59 -36.68 -9.36
N SER A 245 8.40 -36.59 -8.29
CA SER A 245 9.31 -37.65 -7.86
C SER A 245 8.67 -38.66 -6.89
N GLN A 246 7.42 -38.45 -6.48
CA GLN A 246 6.63 -39.38 -5.65
C GLN A 246 5.70 -40.21 -6.53
#